data_AF-A0A164RIC6-F1
#
_entry.id   AF-A0A164RIC6-F1
#
_cell.length_a   1.000
_cell.length_b   1.000
_cell.length_c   1.000
_cell.angle_alpha   90.00
_cell.angle_beta   90.00
_cell.angle_gamma   90.00
#
_symmetry.space_group_name_H-M   'P 1'
#
loop_
_entity.id
_entity.type
_entity.pdbx_description
1 polymer ?
#
loop_
_entity_poly.entity_id
_entity_poly.type
_entity_poly.pdbx_seq_one_letter_code
_entity_poly.pdbx_strand_id
1 'polypeptide(L)' 'FALRDPETHRAAAEAWRRAKSEEDRVALEQKHGVRWSELLRLKYWDPTRFMVIDTMHLLFLGLLETHCRNVWGMS' A
#
# COMPACT_ATOMS: atom_id res chain seq x y z
N PHE A 1 8.29 -14.28 -4.75
CA PHE A 1 8.22 -12.82 -4.69
C PHE A 1 9.24 -12.32 -3.67
N ALA A 2 10.14 -11.41 -4.04
CA ALA A 2 11.07 -10.83 -3.07
C ALA A 2 10.28 -9.93 -2.12
N LEU A 3 10.49 -10.07 -0.81
CA LEU A 3 9.89 -9.18 0.18
C LEU A 3 10.47 -7.78 -0.03
N ARG A 4 9.59 -6.76 -0.10
CA ARG A 4 10.05 -5.37 -0.06
C ARG A 4 10.70 -5.12 1.29
N ASP A 5 11.85 -4.46 1.28
CA ASP A 5 12.52 -4.04 2.50
C ASP A 5 11.80 -2.79 3.08
N PRO A 6 11.36 -2.82 4.34
CA PRO A 6 10.62 -1.71 4.95
C PRO A 6 11.44 -0.43 5.07
N GLU A 7 12.76 -0.53 5.25
CA GLU A 7 13.64 0.64 5.34
C GLU A 7 13.77 1.33 3.98
N THR A 8 13.93 0.56 2.90
CA THR A 8 13.91 1.07 1.52
C THR A 8 12.58 1.77 1.20
N HIS A 9 11.45 1.22 1.67
CA HIS A 9 10.14 1.85 1.51
C HIS A 9 10.05 3.18 2.27
N ARG A 10 10.53 3.24 3.52
CA ARG A 10 10.55 4.47 4.31
C ARG A 10 11.43 5.54 3.66
N ALA A 11 12.61 5.16 3.18
CA ALA A 11 13.51 6.07 2.48
C ALA A 11 12.88 6.66 1.21
N ALA A 12 12.21 5.84 0.40
CA ALA A 12 11.49 6.30 -0.79
C ALA A 12 10.33 7.26 -0.43
N ALA A 13 9.57 6.95 0.61
CA ALA A 13 8.50 7.81 1.09
C ALA A 13 9.01 9.15 1.65
N GLU A 14 10.13 9.14 2.37
CA GLU A 14 10.77 10.36 2.85
C GLU A 14 11.30 11.22 1.70
N ALA A 15 11.89 10.60 0.68
CA ALA A 15 12.32 11.29 -0.53
C ALA A 15 11.12 11.97 -1.23
N TRP A 16 9.99 11.27 -1.35
CA TRP A 16 8.75 11.83 -1.87
C TRP A 16 8.25 13.01 -1.03
N ARG A 17 8.29 12.90 0.30
CA ARG A 17 7.90 14.00 1.20
C ARG A 17 8.78 15.24 1.05
N ARG A 18 10.10 15.02 0.89
CA ARG A 18 11.10 16.10 0.77
C ARG A 18 11.13 16.72 -0.63
N ALA A 19 10.54 16.08 -1.63
CA ALA A 19 10.42 16.65 -2.97
C ALA A 19 9.64 17.97 -2.92
N LYS A 20 10.19 18.99 -3.60
CA LYS A 20 9.71 20.37 -3.57
C LYS A 20 8.66 20.65 -4.64
N SER A 21 8.68 19.89 -5.73
CA SER A 21 7.77 20.03 -6.86
C SER A 21 6.78 18.86 -6.93
N GLU A 22 5.61 19.12 -7.49
CA GLU A 22 4.63 18.06 -7.72
C GLU A 22 5.10 17.10 -8.82
N GLU A 23 5.82 17.60 -9.82
CA GLU A 23 6.42 16.78 -10.88
C GLU A 23 7.44 15.79 -10.31
N ASP A 24 8.25 16.22 -9.34
CA ASP A 24 9.22 15.37 -8.65
C ASP A 24 8.52 14.28 -7.83
N ARG A 25 7.42 14.63 -7.16
CA ARG A 25 6.60 13.68 -6.42
C ARG A 25 5.99 12.63 -7.32
N VAL A 26 5.42 13.04 -8.46
CA VAL A 26 4.86 12.12 -9.45
C VAL A 26 5.94 11.22 -10.03
N ALA A 27 7.13 11.75 -10.35
CA ALA A 27 8.25 10.95 -10.86
C ALA A 27 8.75 9.93 -9.82
N LEU A 28 8.88 10.33 -8.56
CA LEU A 28 9.27 9.44 -7.45
C LEU A 28 8.21 8.36 -7.21
N GLU A 29 6.94 8.72 -7.27
CA GLU A 29 5.84 7.78 -7.15
C GLU A 29 5.82 6.79 -8.32
N GLN A 30 6.02 7.23 -9.56
CA GLN A 30 6.10 6.34 -10.71
C GLN A 30 7.31 5.38 -10.61
N LYS A 31 8.43 5.86 -10.07
CA LYS A 31 9.65 5.08 -9.91
C LYS A 31 9.57 4.04 -8.80
N HIS A 32 9.04 4.42 -7.63
CA HIS A 32 9.06 3.59 -6.43
C HIS A 32 7.69 2.98 -6.08
N GLY A 33 6.60 3.56 -6.58
CA GLY A 33 5.23 3.17 -6.25
C GLY A 33 4.84 3.53 -4.81
N VAL A 34 5.49 4.52 -4.20
CA VAL A 34 5.35 4.87 -2.78
C VAL A 34 5.06 6.36 -2.60
N ARG A 35 4.14 6.68 -1.70
CA ARG A 35 3.82 8.04 -1.22
C ARG A 35 4.08 8.17 0.28
N TRP A 36 4.28 9.39 0.76
CA TRP A 36 4.34 9.65 2.20
C TRP A 36 2.95 9.52 2.84
N SER A 37 2.92 8.91 4.02
CA SER A 37 1.76 8.87 4.91
C SER A 37 2.24 9.05 6.35
N GLU A 38 1.45 9.69 7.19
CA GLU A 38 1.74 9.87 8.61
C GLU A 38 1.90 8.54 9.36
N LEU A 39 1.34 7.45 8.82
CA LEU A 39 1.55 6.10 9.36
C LEU A 39 3.01 5.67 9.34
N LEU A 40 3.82 6.15 8.38
CA LEU A 40 5.25 5.82 8.28
C LEU A 40 6.09 6.45 9.40
N ARG A 41 5.55 7.41 10.16
CA ARG A 41 6.19 7.99 11.34
C ARG A 41 6.17 7.03 12.54
N LEU A 42 5.27 6.04 12.53
CA LEU A 42 5.08 5.10 13.63
C LEU A 42 6.14 3.98 13.52
N LYS A 43 7.02 3.87 14.52
CA LYS A 43 8.11 2.87 14.50
C LYS A 43 7.62 1.43 14.36
N TYR A 44 6.43 1.14 14.92
CA TYR A 44 5.80 -0.19 14.86
C TYR A 44 5.08 -0.45 13.54
N TRP A 45 4.86 0.56 12.69
CA TRP A 45 4.16 0.41 11.44
C TRP A 45 5.12 -0.05 10.35
N ASP A 46 4.88 -1.26 9.86
CA ASP A 46 5.55 -1.88 8.72
C ASP A 46 4.58 -2.00 7.52
N PRO A 47 4.71 -1.14 6.49
CA PRO A 47 3.82 -1.15 5.34
C PRO A 47 3.88 -2.47 4.56
N THR A 48 4.97 -3.23 4.67
CA THR A 48 5.11 -4.52 3.96
C THR A 48 4.29 -5.61 4.62
N ARG A 49 3.99 -5.48 5.92
CA ARG A 49 3.20 -6.45 6.71
C ARG A 49 1.75 -6.02 6.90
N PHE A 50 1.49 -4.71 6.90
CA PHE A 50 0.16 -4.16 7.20
C PHE A 50 -0.59 -3.65 5.97
N MET A 51 -0.12 -3.94 4.75
CA MET A 51 -0.85 -3.68 3.50
C MET A 51 -1.95 -4.71 3.17
N VAL A 52 -2.18 -5.70 4.04
CA VAL A 52 -3.25 -6.67 3.83
C VAL A 52 -4.58 -5.92 3.80
N ILE A 53 -5.29 -6.01 2.67
CA ILE A 53 -6.65 -5.50 2.56
C ILE A 53 -7.46 -6.30 3.58
N ASP A 54 -7.91 -5.61 4.63
CA ASP A 54 -8.67 -6.25 5.69
C ASP A 54 -9.99 -6.80 5.13
N THR A 55 -10.41 -7.95 5.65
CA THR A 55 -11.61 -8.67 5.19
C THR A 55 -12.86 -7.80 5.28
N MET A 56 -12.91 -6.85 6.22
CA MET A 56 -14.01 -5.89 6.31
C MET A 56 -14.11 -4.99 5.07
N HIS A 57 -12.98 -4.51 4.53
CA HIS A 57 -12.99 -3.67 3.32
C HIS A 57 -13.38 -4.48 2.08
N LEU A 58 -12.93 -5.73 1.99
CA LEU A 58 -13.33 -6.65 0.91
C LEU A 58 -14.82 -6.99 0.97
N LEU A 59 -15.38 -7.13 2.17
CA LEU A 59 -16.81 -7.32 2.39
C LEU A 59 -17.59 -6.09 1.96
N PHE A 60 -17.17 -4.89 2.39
CA PHE A 60 -17.84 -3.64 2.05
C PHE A 60 -17.81 -3.32 0.55
N LEU A 61 -16.72 -3.70 -0.13
CA LEU A 61 -16.57 -3.55 -1.58
C LEU A 61 -17.35 -4.61 -2.39
N GLY A 62 -18.05 -5.55 -1.74
CA GLY A 62 -18.77 -6.65 -2.41
C GLY A 62 -17.86 -7.68 -3.11
N LEU A 63 -16.54 -7.56 -2.92
CA LEU A 63 -15.55 -8.47 -3.50
C LEU A 63 -15.63 -9.85 -2.85
N LEU A 64 -15.96 -9.92 -1.56
CA LEU A 64 -16.14 -11.20 -0.88
C LEU A 64 -17.33 -11.99 -1.45
N GLU A 65 -18.47 -11.34 -1.68
CA GLU A 65 -19.62 -11.99 -2.30
C GLU A 65 -19.29 -12.47 -3.72
N THR A 66 -18.65 -11.62 -4.51
CA THR A 66 -18.23 -11.94 -5.88
C THR A 66 -17.28 -13.14 -5.90
N HIS A 67 -16.29 -13.19 -5.01
CA HIS A 67 -15.40 -14.34 -4.91
C HIS A 67 -16.13 -15.60 -4.44
N CYS A 68 -16.93 -15.51 -3.39
CA CYS A 68 -17.62 -16.67 -2.84
C CYS A 68 -18.64 -17.29 -3.81
N ARG A 69 -19.48 -16.47 -4.44
CA ARG A 69 -20.53 -16.93 -5.34
C ARG A 69 -20.02 -17.21 -6.75
N ASN A 70 -19.25 -16.30 -7.32
CA ASN A 70 -18.92 -16.35 -8.76
C ASN A 70 -17.58 -17.03 -9.05
N VAL A 71 -16.62 -16.99 -8.12
CA VAL A 71 -15.31 -17.65 -8.32
C VAL A 71 -15.29 -19.02 -7.67
N TRP A 72 -15.78 -19.14 -6.45
CA TRP A 72 -15.77 -20.40 -5.69
C TRP A 72 -17.06 -21.21 -5.83
N GLY A 73 -18.13 -20.64 -6.40
CA GLY A 73 -19.37 -21.38 -6.69
C GLY A 73 -20.12 -21.82 -5.44
N MET A 74 -19.93 -21.15 -4.31
CA MET A 74 -20.63 -21.47 -3.07
C MET A 74 -22.07 -20.95 -3.15
N SER A 75 -23.04 -21.86 -3.05
CA SER A 75 -24.49 -21.59 -3.05
C SER A 75 -25.04 -21.50 -1.64
#